data_AF-A0A317KP27-F1
#
_entry.id   AF-A0A317KP27-F1
#
_cell.length_a   1.000
_cell.length_b   1.000
_cell.length_c   1.000
_cell.angle_alpha   90.00
_cell.angle_beta   90.00
_cell.angle_gamma   90.00
#
_symmetry.space_group_name_H-M   'P 1'
#
loop_
_entity.id
_entity.type
_entity.pdbx_description
1 polymer ?
#
loop_
_entity_poly.entity_id
_entity_poly.type
_entity_poly.pdbx_seq_one_letter_code
_entity_poly.pdbx_strand_id
1 'polypeptide(L)'
;MIVASLLLILVAVVLLVLGLAGGSSLLLIISIAASLLAAVALVAGARQAAADRATVYRDGSAQRARAGTRPTTPAGSAYGPPLGEPDIPVQHVPPTVDAGGAGWRQPPEPPVTGVDPPATPGVGPVEAYDDEPAAQELTPDQAARLAELTTEVRVVDGRPRYHLAGCAHLVGRASEPLPVAEAGELGFSPCAHCAPATALLADAHRI
;
A
#
# COMPACT_ATOMS: atom_id res chain seq x y z
N MET A 1 -14.52 36.69 -7.35
CA MET A 1 -14.26 35.23 -7.26
C MET A 1 -12.85 34.88 -7.74
N ILE A 2 -12.45 35.23 -8.97
CA ILE A 2 -11.09 34.95 -9.50
C ILE A 2 -9.96 35.64 -8.72
N VAL A 3 -10.14 36.89 -8.32
CA VAL A 3 -9.13 37.65 -7.56
C VAL A 3 -8.87 37.03 -6.18
N ALA A 4 -9.94 36.61 -5.49
CA ALA A 4 -9.84 35.91 -4.22
C ALA A 4 -9.15 34.54 -4.37
N SER A 5 -9.45 33.82 -5.46
CA SER A 5 -8.80 32.54 -5.78
C SER A 5 -7.31 32.71 -6.11
N LEU A 6 -6.94 33.73 -6.89
CA LEU A 6 -5.54 34.03 -7.22
C LEU A 6 -4.73 34.42 -5.98
N LEU A 7 -5.33 35.20 -5.07
CA LEU A 7 -4.72 35.54 -3.78
C LEU A 7 -4.47 34.31 -2.91
N LEU A 8 -5.44 33.39 -2.84
CA LEU A 8 -5.30 32.16 -2.07
C LEU A 8 -4.25 31.21 -2.65
N ILE A 9 -4.16 31.11 -3.98
CA ILE A 9 -3.14 30.30 -4.66
C ILE A 9 -1.74 30.88 -4.40
N LEU A 10 -1.57 32.20 -4.49
CA LEU A 10 -0.27 32.84 -4.21
C LEU A 10 0.18 32.63 -2.77
N VAL A 11 -0.73 32.75 -1.80
CA VAL A 11 -0.41 32.49 -0.38
C VAL A 11 0.00 31.03 -0.17
N ALA A 12 -0.71 30.08 -0.79
CA ALA A 12 -0.36 28.65 -0.71
C ALA A 12 1.02 28.35 -1.30
N VAL A 13 1.36 28.95 -2.46
CA VAL A 13 2.66 28.77 -3.12
C VAL A 13 3.80 29.35 -2.29
N VAL A 14 3.62 30.53 -1.67
CA VAL A 14 4.64 31.14 -0.80
C VAL A 14 4.90 30.29 0.45
N LEU A 15 3.86 29.74 1.07
CA LEU A 15 3.98 28.85 2.22
C LEU A 15 4.66 27.52 1.86
N LEU A 16 4.41 27.00 0.66
CA LEU A 16 5.06 25.79 0.14
C LEU A 16 6.57 26.00 -0.06
N VAL A 17 6.97 27.14 -0.66
CA VAL A 17 8.38 27.46 -0.92
C VAL A 17 9.15 27.67 0.38
N LEU A 18 8.56 28.37 1.37
CA LEU A 18 9.16 28.50 2.70
C LEU A 18 9.27 27.16 3.43
N GLY A 19 8.30 26.26 3.23
CA GLY A 19 8.33 24.90 3.79
C GLY A 19 9.40 24.01 3.17
N LEU A 20 9.64 24.13 1.86
CA LEU A 20 10.68 23.37 1.17
C LEU A 20 12.11 23.82 1.54
N ALA A 21 12.30 25.11 1.85
CA ALA A 21 13.62 25.69 2.09
C ALA A 21 14.26 25.31 3.44
N GLY A 22 13.52 24.73 4.40
CA GLY A 22 13.99 24.56 5.79
C GLY A 22 14.40 23.15 6.26
N GLY A 23 14.25 22.09 5.44
CA GLY A 23 14.87 20.78 5.67
C GLY A 23 14.62 20.02 7.00
N SER A 24 13.48 20.17 7.69
CA SER A 24 13.17 19.44 8.94
C SER A 24 11.79 18.78 8.95
N SER A 25 11.62 17.64 9.65
CA SER A 25 10.34 16.90 9.80
C SER A 25 9.14 17.75 10.21
N LEU A 26 9.37 18.88 10.88
CA LEU A 26 8.34 19.87 11.21
C LEU A 26 7.69 20.48 9.96
N LEU A 27 8.44 20.63 8.86
CA LEU A 27 7.96 21.21 7.60
C LEU A 27 7.11 20.23 6.81
N LEU A 28 7.38 18.92 6.91
CA LEU A 28 6.48 17.89 6.38
C LEU A 28 5.13 17.91 7.10
N ILE A 29 5.12 18.01 8.44
CA ILE A 29 3.88 18.08 9.24
C ILE A 29 3.08 19.35 8.90
N ILE A 30 3.75 20.50 8.78
CA ILE A 30 3.11 21.77 8.42
C ILE A 30 2.55 21.72 6.98
N SER A 31 3.27 21.09 6.04
CA SER A 31 2.82 20.91 4.65
C SER A 31 1.56 20.03 4.55
N ILE A 32 1.54 18.91 5.28
CA ILE A 32 0.37 18.02 5.37
C ILE A 32 -0.83 18.77 5.98
N ALA A 33 -0.63 19.49 7.08
CA ALA A 33 -1.67 20.27 7.72
C ALA A 33 -2.23 21.37 6.80
N ALA A 34 -1.37 22.06 6.06
CA ALA A 34 -1.77 23.09 5.09
C ALA A 34 -2.60 22.50 3.93
N SER A 35 -2.21 21.34 3.40
CA SER A 35 -2.96 20.64 2.35
C SER A 35 -4.36 20.21 2.81
N LEU A 36 -4.48 19.67 4.03
CA LEU A 36 -5.77 19.29 4.62
C LEU A 36 -6.70 20.50 4.80
N LEU A 37 -6.18 21.62 5.30
CA LEU A 37 -6.95 22.85 5.44
C LEU A 37 -7.41 23.40 4.09
N ALA A 38 -6.57 23.31 3.05
CA ALA A 38 -6.94 23.70 1.69
C ALA A 38 -8.06 22.81 1.11
N ALA A 39 -8.01 21.50 1.32
CA ALA A 39 -9.06 20.57 0.91
C ALA A 39 -10.40 20.88 1.60
N VAL A 40 -10.39 21.14 2.92
CA VAL A 40 -11.59 21.52 3.68
C VAL A 40 -12.18 22.84 3.16
N ALA A 41 -11.34 23.84 2.88
CA ALA A 41 -11.77 25.11 2.32
C ALA A 41 -12.40 24.95 0.92
N LEU A 42 -11.84 24.09 0.07
CA LEU A 42 -12.40 23.77 -1.25
C LEU A 42 -13.77 23.07 -1.14
N VAL A 43 -13.92 22.10 -0.25
CA VAL A 43 -15.18 21.38 -0.03
C VAL A 43 -16.26 22.31 0.53
N ALA A 44 -15.92 23.16 1.49
CA ALA A 44 -16.82 24.20 1.98
C ALA A 44 -17.20 25.17 0.84
N GLY A 45 -16.24 25.69 0.08
CA GLY A 45 -16.54 26.55 -1.07
C GLY A 45 -17.50 25.89 -2.08
N ALA A 46 -17.30 24.61 -2.38
CA ALA A 46 -18.17 23.86 -3.28
C ALA A 46 -19.59 23.67 -2.73
N ARG A 47 -19.75 23.39 -1.43
CA ARG A 47 -21.07 23.22 -0.80
C ARG A 47 -21.85 24.53 -0.71
N GLN A 48 -21.16 25.62 -0.38
CA GLN A 48 -21.77 26.95 -0.34
C GLN A 48 -22.22 27.39 -1.74
N ALA A 49 -21.38 27.15 -2.77
CA ALA A 49 -21.75 27.40 -4.15
C ALA A 49 -22.93 26.54 -4.64
N ALA A 50 -23.06 25.30 -4.14
CA ALA A 50 -24.22 24.45 -4.42
C ALA A 50 -25.50 24.94 -3.72
N ALA A 51 -25.39 25.43 -2.48
CA ALA A 51 -26.50 26.01 -1.72
C ALA A 51 -26.99 27.32 -2.36
N ASP A 52 -26.08 28.19 -2.79
CA ASP A 52 -26.42 29.45 -3.47
C ASP A 52 -27.05 29.21 -4.86
N ARG A 53 -26.66 28.15 -5.56
CA ARG A 53 -27.34 27.75 -6.82
C ARG A 53 -28.75 27.22 -6.56
N ALA A 54 -28.99 26.57 -5.42
CA ALA A 54 -30.31 26.07 -5.06
C ALA A 54 -31.30 27.20 -4.72
N THR A 55 -30.82 28.32 -4.15
CA THR A 55 -31.65 29.52 -3.91
C THR A 55 -31.99 30.24 -5.21
N VAL A 56 -31.00 30.42 -6.10
CA VAL A 56 -31.21 31.03 -7.43
C VAL A 56 -32.14 30.18 -8.31
N TYR A 57 -32.05 28.85 -8.25
CA TYR A 57 -32.97 27.95 -8.95
C TYR A 57 -34.39 28.01 -8.39
N ARG A 58 -34.55 28.16 -7.06
CA ARG A 58 -35.86 28.32 -6.40
C ARG A 58 -36.54 29.64 -6.80
N ASP A 59 -35.80 30.73 -6.89
CA ASP A 59 -36.32 32.01 -7.38
C ASP A 59 -36.66 31.96 -8.88
N GLY A 60 -35.83 31.30 -9.69
CA GLY A 60 -36.07 31.12 -11.13
C GLY A 60 -37.23 30.17 -11.47
N SER A 61 -37.50 29.18 -10.62
CA SER A 61 -38.64 28.26 -10.76
C SER A 61 -39.95 28.87 -10.26
N ALA A 62 -39.93 29.69 -9.20
CA ALA A 62 -41.07 30.52 -8.79
C ALA A 62 -41.45 31.55 -9.88
N GLN A 63 -40.46 32.13 -10.57
CA GLN A 63 -40.67 33.03 -11.71
C GLN A 63 -41.24 32.28 -12.94
N ARG A 64 -40.77 31.05 -13.22
CA ARG A 64 -41.29 30.20 -14.32
C ARG A 64 -42.68 29.63 -14.05
N ALA A 65 -43.01 29.29 -12.80
CA ALA A 65 -44.34 28.81 -12.43
C ALA A 65 -45.43 29.87 -12.66
N ARG A 66 -45.09 31.16 -12.56
CA ARG A 66 -45.99 32.27 -12.96
C ARG A 66 -46.13 32.44 -14.48
N ALA A 67 -45.22 31.86 -15.28
CA ALA A 67 -45.17 32.03 -16.74
C ALA A 67 -45.70 30.82 -17.54
N GLY A 68 -46.07 29.72 -16.88
CA GLY A 68 -46.33 28.43 -17.55
C GLY A 68 -47.73 27.86 -17.36
N THR A 69 -48.78 28.59 -17.76
CA THR A 69 -50.13 28.01 -17.96
C THR A 69 -50.48 28.00 -19.44
N ARG A 70 -50.15 26.91 -20.16
CA ARG A 70 -50.96 26.41 -21.30
C ARG A 70 -50.59 24.96 -21.68
N PRO A 71 -51.57 24.04 -21.90
CA PRO A 71 -51.32 22.62 -22.18
C PRO A 71 -51.58 22.24 -23.64
N THR A 72 -50.86 21.26 -24.21
CA THR A 72 -51.39 20.24 -25.17
C THR A 72 -50.43 19.02 -25.27
N THR A 73 -51.03 17.86 -25.55
CA THR A 73 -50.62 16.46 -25.32
C THR A 73 -50.24 15.72 -26.67
N PRO A 74 -50.09 14.36 -26.79
CA PRO A 74 -48.88 13.69 -27.34
C PRO A 74 -49.12 12.72 -28.55
N ALA A 75 -48.06 12.08 -29.08
CA ALA A 75 -48.04 10.76 -29.81
C ALA A 75 -46.60 10.51 -30.35
N GLY A 76 -46.02 9.31 -30.55
CA GLY A 76 -46.44 7.91 -30.40
C GLY A 76 -45.41 6.94 -31.05
N SER A 77 -45.45 5.66 -30.62
CA SER A 77 -44.90 4.40 -31.21
C SER A 77 -43.37 4.24 -31.43
N ALA A 78 -42.63 3.15 -31.15
CA ALA A 78 -42.79 1.71 -30.82
C ALA A 78 -42.14 0.77 -31.89
N TYR A 79 -41.52 -0.33 -31.40
CA TYR A 79 -40.96 -1.55 -32.07
C TYR A 79 -39.48 -1.52 -32.56
N GLY A 80 -38.61 -2.55 -32.35
CA GLY A 80 -38.81 -3.99 -32.03
C GLY A 80 -37.55 -4.75 -31.47
N PRO A 81 -37.55 -6.11 -31.39
CA PRO A 81 -36.77 -6.95 -30.44
C PRO A 81 -35.51 -7.70 -31.01
N PRO A 82 -34.71 -8.41 -30.16
CA PRO A 82 -33.32 -8.82 -30.43
C PRO A 82 -33.15 -10.31 -30.79
N LEU A 83 -32.13 -10.69 -31.57
CA LEU A 83 -31.64 -12.08 -31.70
C LEU A 83 -30.16 -12.13 -32.14
N GLY A 84 -29.34 -12.92 -31.45
CA GLY A 84 -28.03 -13.36 -31.94
C GLY A 84 -27.00 -13.69 -30.86
N GLU A 85 -27.22 -14.75 -30.08
CA GLU A 85 -26.16 -15.37 -29.26
C GLU A 85 -25.21 -16.18 -30.16
N PRO A 86 -23.87 -15.95 -30.12
CA PRO A 86 -22.91 -16.77 -30.85
C PRO A 86 -22.53 -18.05 -30.08
N ASP A 87 -22.65 -19.16 -30.80
CA ASP A 87 -22.28 -20.54 -30.50
C ASP A 87 -20.82 -20.70 -30.01
N ILE A 88 -20.58 -21.50 -28.96
CA ILE A 88 -19.28 -21.75 -28.34
C ILE A 88 -18.78 -23.15 -28.79
N PRO A 89 -17.68 -23.27 -29.57
CA PRO A 89 -17.18 -24.58 -29.99
C PRO A 89 -16.50 -25.35 -28.85
N VAL A 90 -16.92 -26.59 -28.63
CA VAL A 90 -16.35 -27.53 -27.65
C VAL A 90 -14.94 -27.94 -28.08
N GLN A 91 -13.94 -27.65 -27.25
CA GLN A 91 -12.54 -27.99 -27.52
C GLN A 91 -12.26 -29.46 -27.17
N HIS A 92 -11.90 -30.26 -28.18
CA HIS A 92 -11.53 -31.66 -28.04
C HIS A 92 -10.21 -31.84 -27.28
N VAL A 93 -10.23 -32.69 -26.24
CA VAL A 93 -9.04 -33.18 -25.53
C VAL A 93 -8.60 -34.51 -26.16
N PRO A 94 -7.35 -34.67 -26.64
CA PRO A 94 -6.87 -35.96 -27.13
C PRO A 94 -6.49 -36.90 -25.96
N PRO A 95 -6.66 -38.22 -26.12
CA PRO A 95 -6.45 -39.20 -25.05
C PRO A 95 -4.97 -39.42 -24.73
N THR A 96 -4.68 -39.63 -23.45
CA THR A 96 -3.37 -39.99 -22.91
C THR A 96 -3.09 -41.47 -23.17
N VAL A 97 -2.33 -41.79 -24.22
CA VAL A 97 -1.64 -43.09 -24.35
C VAL A 97 -0.27 -42.90 -25.01
N ASP A 98 0.75 -43.43 -24.33
CA ASP A 98 2.16 -43.46 -24.70
C ASP A 98 2.41 -44.01 -26.11
N ALA A 99 3.07 -43.20 -26.94
CA ALA A 99 3.84 -43.69 -28.09
C ALA A 99 5.09 -42.80 -28.22
N GLY A 100 6.26 -43.43 -28.05
CA GLY A 100 7.53 -42.75 -27.83
C GLY A 100 8.04 -41.90 -29.00
N GLY A 101 8.95 -40.99 -28.66
CA GLY A 101 9.95 -40.45 -29.58
C GLY A 101 9.81 -38.97 -29.90
N ALA A 102 10.21 -38.10 -28.96
CA ALA A 102 11.01 -36.89 -29.18
C ALA A 102 11.01 -36.07 -27.87
N GLY A 103 11.81 -36.50 -26.90
CA GLY A 103 12.02 -35.76 -25.66
C GLY A 103 12.67 -34.41 -25.95
N TRP A 104 12.07 -33.35 -25.43
CA TRP A 104 12.68 -32.03 -25.32
C TRP A 104 14.04 -32.18 -24.63
N ARG A 105 15.12 -31.82 -25.35
CA ARG A 105 16.47 -31.89 -24.80
C ARG A 105 16.67 -30.79 -23.77
N GLN A 106 16.96 -31.20 -22.54
CA GLN A 106 17.60 -30.37 -21.52
C GLN A 106 19.04 -30.04 -21.98
N PRO A 107 19.50 -28.78 -21.94
CA PRO A 107 20.89 -28.44 -22.22
C PRO A 107 21.82 -29.04 -21.14
N PRO A 108 23.05 -29.47 -21.49
CA PRO A 108 23.97 -30.08 -20.54
C PRO A 108 24.52 -29.04 -19.55
N GLU A 109 24.47 -29.39 -18.27
CA GLU A 109 25.14 -28.69 -17.17
C GLU A 109 26.68 -28.83 -17.27
N PRO A 110 27.46 -27.79 -16.92
CA PRO A 110 28.92 -27.85 -16.95
C PRO A 110 29.47 -28.68 -15.77
N PRO A 111 30.62 -29.35 -15.94
CA PRO A 111 31.17 -30.25 -14.93
C PRO A 111 31.68 -29.50 -13.70
N VAL A 112 31.14 -29.84 -12.53
CA VAL A 112 31.71 -29.47 -11.23
C VAL A 112 33.06 -30.16 -11.05
N THR A 113 34.12 -29.36 -10.93
CA THR A 113 35.45 -29.84 -10.55
C THR A 113 35.94 -28.97 -9.39
N GLY A 114 36.25 -29.58 -8.26
CA GLY A 114 37.04 -28.94 -7.20
C GLY A 114 36.26 -28.57 -5.93
N VAL A 115 36.44 -29.43 -4.93
CA VAL A 115 36.23 -29.26 -3.49
C VAL A 115 36.53 -27.86 -2.92
N ASP A 116 35.50 -27.24 -2.34
CA ASP A 116 35.53 -26.37 -1.16
C ASP A 116 34.14 -26.49 -0.48
N PRO A 117 34.01 -26.41 0.86
CA PRO A 117 32.73 -26.63 1.55
C PRO A 117 31.68 -25.61 1.06
N PRO A 118 30.40 -26.02 0.92
CA PRO A 118 29.39 -25.14 0.34
C PRO A 118 29.12 -23.96 1.28
N ALA A 119 29.62 -22.78 0.89
CA ALA A 119 28.91 -21.55 1.17
C ALA A 119 27.51 -21.69 0.56
N THR A 120 26.48 -21.62 1.39
CA THR A 120 25.07 -21.70 1.00
C THR A 120 24.79 -20.69 -0.13
N PRO A 121 24.51 -21.12 -1.38
CA PRO A 121 24.19 -20.21 -2.47
C PRO A 121 22.69 -19.91 -2.40
N GLY A 122 22.34 -18.77 -1.78
CA GLY A 122 20.94 -18.37 -1.65
C GLY A 122 20.68 -16.97 -1.14
N VAL A 123 21.70 -16.19 -0.80
CA VAL A 123 21.55 -14.74 -0.57
C VAL A 123 22.64 -14.04 -1.36
N GLY A 124 22.28 -13.50 -2.53
CA GLY A 124 23.02 -12.33 -3.01
C GLY A 124 22.98 -11.28 -1.90
N PRO A 125 23.93 -10.33 -1.83
CA PRO A 125 23.76 -9.19 -0.95
C PRO A 125 22.41 -8.57 -1.34
N VAL A 126 21.37 -8.77 -0.52
CA VAL A 126 20.25 -7.85 -0.53
C VAL A 126 20.92 -6.52 -0.32
N GLU A 127 20.83 -5.61 -1.30
CA GLU A 127 21.30 -4.25 -1.09
C GLU A 127 20.63 -3.80 0.19
N ALA A 128 21.43 -3.69 1.26
CA ALA A 128 20.93 -3.25 2.53
C ALA A 128 20.37 -1.88 2.23
N TYR A 129 19.05 -1.73 2.33
CA TYR A 129 18.45 -0.42 2.21
C TYR A 129 19.23 0.52 3.13
N ASP A 130 19.58 1.72 2.67
CA ASP A 130 20.49 2.61 3.40
C ASP A 130 20.07 2.88 4.86
N ASP A 131 18.77 2.77 5.17
CA ASP A 131 18.20 2.96 6.50
C ASP A 131 18.01 1.67 7.33
N GLU A 132 18.42 0.50 6.81
CA GLU A 132 18.15 -0.79 7.45
C GLU A 132 19.02 -1.00 8.69
N PRO A 133 18.42 -1.30 9.87
CA PRO A 133 19.18 -1.53 11.08
C PRO A 133 19.98 -2.84 11.00
N ALA A 134 21.12 -2.82 11.69
CA ALA A 134 21.92 -4.02 11.88
C ALA A 134 21.08 -5.14 12.51
N ALA A 135 21.41 -6.39 12.17
CA ALA A 135 20.88 -7.55 12.87
C ALA A 135 21.46 -7.59 14.28
N GLN A 136 20.63 -7.91 15.26
CA GLN A 136 21.11 -8.25 16.58
C GLN A 136 21.75 -9.64 16.53
N GLU A 137 22.95 -9.74 17.09
CA GLU A 137 23.67 -11.01 17.22
C GLU A 137 22.94 -11.95 18.18
N LEU A 138 22.79 -13.21 17.77
CA LEU A 138 22.18 -14.27 18.57
C LEU A 138 23.12 -15.45 18.69
N THR A 139 23.21 -16.02 19.89
CA THR A 139 23.77 -17.37 20.05
C THR A 139 22.76 -18.43 19.61
N PRO A 140 23.21 -19.64 19.22
CA PRO A 140 22.30 -20.74 18.88
C PRO A 140 21.31 -21.06 20.00
N ASP A 141 21.74 -21.00 21.26
CA ASP A 141 20.86 -21.24 22.42
C ASP A 141 19.77 -20.17 22.57
N GLN A 142 20.09 -18.91 22.28
CA GLN A 142 19.11 -17.82 22.31
C GLN A 142 18.07 -17.99 21.19
N ALA A 143 18.52 -18.36 19.99
CA ALA A 143 17.64 -18.64 18.87
C ALA A 143 16.69 -19.82 19.17
N ALA A 144 17.21 -20.90 19.77
CA ALA A 144 16.39 -22.05 20.16
C ALA A 144 15.31 -21.66 21.18
N ARG A 145 15.65 -20.85 22.19
CA ARG A 145 14.67 -20.36 23.18
C ARG A 145 13.62 -19.45 22.55
N LEU A 146 14.01 -18.60 21.59
CA LEU A 146 13.07 -17.72 20.89
C LEU A 146 12.09 -18.52 20.01
N ALA A 147 12.53 -19.64 19.43
CA ALA A 147 11.67 -20.52 18.64
C ALA A 147 10.54 -21.18 19.46
N GLU A 148 10.65 -21.20 20.79
CA GLU A 148 9.60 -21.70 21.69
C GLU A 148 8.59 -20.60 22.10
N LEU A 149 8.88 -19.33 21.81
CA LEU A 149 8.04 -18.20 22.21
C LEU A 149 7.00 -17.84 21.15
N THR A 150 5.78 -17.58 21.60
CA THR A 150 4.66 -17.12 20.76
C THR A 150 4.41 -15.61 20.87
N THR A 151 5.30 -14.88 21.53
CA THR A 151 5.16 -13.43 21.72
C THR A 151 5.26 -12.71 20.38
N GLU A 152 4.35 -11.77 20.12
CA GLU A 152 4.30 -11.04 18.86
C GLU A 152 5.40 -9.98 18.76
N VAL A 153 6.10 -10.00 17.63
CA VAL A 153 7.01 -8.96 17.16
C VAL A 153 6.40 -8.25 15.95
N ARG A 154 7.03 -7.16 15.50
CA ARG A 154 6.59 -6.38 14.33
C ARG A 154 7.53 -6.61 13.15
N VAL A 155 6.99 -7.01 12.02
CA VAL A 155 7.72 -7.13 10.75
C VAL A 155 7.24 -6.06 9.77
N VAL A 156 8.11 -5.65 8.85
CA VAL A 156 7.78 -4.70 7.78
C VAL A 156 7.99 -5.41 6.45
N ASP A 157 7.01 -5.32 5.56
CA ASP A 157 7.07 -5.98 4.25
C ASP A 157 8.32 -5.62 3.46
N GLY A 158 8.98 -6.65 2.91
CA GLY A 158 10.20 -6.51 2.13
C GLY A 158 11.43 -6.10 2.94
N ARG A 159 11.36 -6.08 4.28
CA ARG A 159 12.49 -5.78 5.17
C ARG A 159 12.92 -7.00 5.97
N PRO A 160 14.24 -7.22 6.16
CA PRO A 160 14.75 -8.45 6.75
C PRO A 160 14.69 -8.47 8.29
N ARG A 161 14.18 -7.42 8.94
CA ARG A 161 14.23 -7.27 10.40
C ARG A 161 12.85 -7.33 11.04
N TYR A 162 12.79 -7.98 12.20
CA TYR A 162 11.66 -7.85 13.12
C TYR A 162 12.03 -6.96 14.32
N HIS A 163 11.01 -6.29 14.87
CA HIS A 163 11.14 -5.22 15.83
C HIS A 163 10.20 -5.38 17.01
N LEU A 164 10.49 -4.70 18.13
CA LEU A 164 9.49 -4.43 19.16
C LEU A 164 8.53 -3.32 18.69
N ALA A 165 7.29 -3.32 19.20
CA ALA A 165 6.25 -2.36 18.81
C ALA A 165 6.65 -0.87 19.00
N GLY A 166 7.58 -0.58 19.91
CA GLY A 166 8.09 0.78 20.17
C GLY A 166 9.36 1.17 19.40
N CYS A 167 9.82 0.37 18.43
CA CYS A 167 11.05 0.66 17.71
C CYS A 167 10.90 1.91 16.82
N ALA A 168 11.85 2.83 16.90
CA ALA A 168 11.88 4.04 16.07
C ALA A 168 11.91 3.73 14.55
N HIS A 169 12.43 2.57 14.15
CA HIS A 169 12.44 2.15 12.74
C HIS A 169 11.02 1.93 12.17
N LEU A 170 10.02 1.67 13.01
CA LEU A 170 8.63 1.47 12.59
C LEU A 170 7.90 2.79 12.30
N VAL A 171 8.48 3.95 12.64
CA VAL A 171 7.81 5.24 12.46
C VAL A 171 7.57 5.51 10.98
N GLY A 172 6.30 5.69 10.61
CA GLY A 172 5.89 5.94 9.22
C GLY A 172 5.92 4.71 8.32
N ARG A 173 6.11 3.51 8.87
CA ARG A 173 6.08 2.23 8.13
C ARG A 173 4.88 1.41 8.56
N ALA A 174 4.23 0.75 7.60
CA ALA A 174 3.25 -0.29 7.90
C ALA A 174 3.98 -1.50 8.50
N SER A 175 3.48 -2.03 9.61
CA SER A 175 4.08 -3.19 10.28
C SER A 175 3.01 -4.17 10.72
N GLU A 176 3.30 -5.45 10.58
CA GLU A 176 2.38 -6.54 10.91
C GLU A 176 2.84 -7.28 12.18
N PRO A 177 1.91 -7.70 13.07
CA PRO A 177 2.22 -8.65 14.13
C PRO A 177 2.63 -10.00 13.53
N LEU A 178 3.70 -10.58 14.06
CA LEU A 178 4.10 -11.94 13.75
C LEU A 178 4.67 -12.60 15.02
N PRO A 179 4.30 -13.84 15.38
CA PRO A 179 4.94 -14.56 16.46
C PRO A 179 6.46 -14.67 16.23
N VAL A 180 7.25 -14.51 17.29
CA VAL A 180 8.72 -14.50 17.18
C VAL A 180 9.29 -15.82 16.64
N ALA A 181 8.68 -16.97 16.97
CA ALA A 181 9.03 -18.26 16.39
C ALA A 181 8.84 -18.27 14.87
N GLU A 182 7.66 -17.83 14.40
CA GLU A 182 7.34 -17.75 12.97
C GLU A 182 8.24 -16.74 12.24
N ALA A 183 8.56 -15.60 12.86
CA ALA A 183 9.50 -14.63 12.30
C ALA A 183 10.88 -15.26 12.04
N GLY A 184 11.38 -16.08 12.98
CA GLY A 184 12.63 -16.81 12.81
C GLY A 184 12.56 -17.86 11.70
N GLU A 185 11.46 -18.62 11.63
CA GLU A 185 11.22 -19.63 10.58
C GLU A 185 11.16 -19.01 9.17
N LEU A 186 10.57 -17.81 9.05
CA LEU A 186 10.51 -17.03 7.81
C LEU A 186 11.84 -16.32 7.49
N GLY A 187 12.87 -16.44 8.34
CA GLY A 187 14.20 -15.89 8.11
C GLY A 187 14.38 -14.41 8.46
N PHE A 188 13.42 -13.80 9.18
CA PHE A 188 13.62 -12.47 9.72
C PHE A 188 14.64 -12.53 10.87
N SER A 189 15.50 -11.51 10.97
CA SER A 189 16.45 -11.40 12.07
C SER A 189 16.09 -10.25 13.02
N PRO A 190 16.46 -10.34 14.31
CA PRO A 190 16.12 -9.30 15.28
C PRO A 190 16.82 -7.98 14.96
N CYS A 191 16.13 -6.86 15.19
CA CYS A 191 16.71 -5.52 15.05
C CYS A 191 17.69 -5.19 16.18
N ALA A 192 18.93 -4.80 15.87
CA ALA A 192 19.93 -4.36 16.85
C ALA A 192 19.53 -3.09 17.64
N HIS A 193 18.70 -2.22 17.06
CA HIS A 193 18.30 -0.96 17.72
C HIS A 193 17.32 -1.17 18.87
N CYS A 194 16.28 -2.00 18.68
CA CYS A 194 15.31 -2.30 19.74
C CYS A 194 15.61 -3.60 20.50
N ALA A 195 16.62 -4.36 20.07
CA ALA A 195 17.11 -5.59 20.68
C ALA A 195 15.99 -6.56 21.15
N PRO A 196 15.05 -6.94 20.26
CA PRO A 196 13.85 -7.68 20.64
C PRO A 196 14.17 -9.02 21.29
N ALA A 197 15.21 -9.72 20.82
CA ALA A 197 15.61 -11.01 21.38
C ALA A 197 16.04 -10.89 22.86
N THR A 198 16.81 -9.86 23.21
CA THR A 198 17.22 -9.63 24.60
C THR A 198 16.01 -9.33 25.48
N ALA A 199 15.10 -8.47 24.99
CA ALA A 199 13.91 -8.09 25.74
C ALA A 199 12.99 -9.29 25.99
N LEU A 200 12.69 -10.07 24.95
CA LEU A 200 11.81 -11.24 25.03
C LEU A 200 12.37 -12.34 25.92
N LEU A 201 13.66 -12.64 25.81
CA LEU A 201 14.31 -13.62 26.68
C LEU A 201 14.32 -13.15 28.14
N ALA A 202 14.59 -11.87 28.39
CA ALA A 202 14.55 -11.31 29.74
C ALA A 202 13.14 -11.30 30.36
N ASP A 203 12.10 -11.11 29.55
CA ASP A 203 10.70 -11.23 29.98
C ASP A 203 10.32 -12.68 30.27
N ALA A 204 10.72 -13.62 29.40
CA ALA A 204 10.45 -15.05 29.60
C ALA A 204 11.09 -15.62 30.87
N HIS A 205 12.23 -15.07 31.30
CA HIS A 205 12.89 -15.44 32.56
C HIS A 205 12.17 -14.95 33.83
N ARG A 206 11.24 -14.00 33.73
CA ARG A 206 10.51 -13.45 34.88
C ARG A 206 9.22 -14.19 35.21
N ILE A 207 8.80 -15.13 34.37
CA ILE A 207 7.57 -15.92 34.49
C ILE A 207 7.92 -17.28 35.11
#